data_AF-A0A1C4W2F3-F1
#
_entry.id   AF-A0A1C4W2F3-F1
#
_cell.length_a   1.000
_cell.length_b   1.000
_cell.length_c   1.000
_cell.angle_alpha   90.00
_cell.angle_beta   90.00
_cell.angle_gamma   90.00
#
_symmetry.space_group_name_H-M   'P 1'
#
loop_
_entity.id
_entity.type
_entity.pdbx_description
1 polymer ?
#
loop_
_entity_poly.entity_id
_entity_poly.type
_entity_poly.pdbx_seq_one_letter_code
_entity_poly.pdbx_strand_id
1 'polypeptide(L)' 'MIDGDVETLAVDALPTEHGDRFGTRTGFDPRTLITPYRWHRITPRRIQAWREADELPGRTLKRDGRWLD' A
#
# COMPACT_ATOMS: atom_id res chain seq x y z
N MET A 1 -2.64 9.08 -7.44
CA MET A 1 -2.02 7.90 -8.11
C MET A 1 -0.80 7.46 -7.33
N ILE A 2 -0.67 6.16 -7.06
CA ILE A 2 0.50 5.55 -6.43
C ILE A 2 1.05 4.50 -7.38
N ASP A 3 2.35 4.53 -7.62
CA ASP A 3 3.09 3.61 -8.48
C ASP A 3 4.29 3.10 -7.68
N GLY A 4 4.51 1.78 -7.70
CA GLY A 4 5.50 1.15 -6.84
C GLY A 4 5.63 -0.35 -7.06
N ASP A 5 6.68 -0.90 -6.47
CA ASP A 5 6.99 -2.33 -6.54
C ASP A 5 6.11 -3.11 -5.56
N VAL A 6 5.79 -4.36 -5.91
CA VAL A 6 4.96 -5.25 -5.10
C VAL A 6 5.75 -6.49 -4.71
N GLU A 7 5.86 -6.72 -3.40
CA GLU A 7 6.32 -7.97 -2.82
C GLU A 7 5.12 -8.83 -2.42
N THR A 8 5.10 -10.10 -2.85
CA THR A 8 4.04 -11.06 -2.48
C THR A 8 4.53 -11.96 -1.35
N LEU A 9 3.76 -12.01 -0.26
CA LEU A 9 4.12 -12.73 0.96
C LEU A 9 3.05 -13.78 1.31
N ALA A 10 3.48 -14.89 1.91
CA ALA A 10 2.57 -15.88 2.46
C ALA A 10 1.72 -15.28 3.61
N VAL A 11 0.55 -15.85 3.86
CA VAL A 11 -0.44 -15.28 4.80
C VAL A 11 0.06 -15.24 6.25
N ASP A 12 1.01 -16.10 6.60
CA ASP A 12 1.67 -16.28 7.89
C ASP A 12 3.05 -15.58 7.98
N ALA A 13 3.49 -14.90 6.92
CA ALA A 13 4.82 -14.29 6.86
C ALA A 13 4.95 -12.95 7.61
N LEU A 14 3.84 -12.35 8.06
CA LEU A 14 3.86 -11.08 8.77
C LEU A 14 3.79 -11.27 10.29
N PRO A 15 4.43 -10.38 11.09
CA PRO A 15 4.17 -10.32 12.53
C PRO A 15 2.67 -10.19 12.82
N THR A 16 2.18 -10.85 13.87
CA THR A 16 0.75 -10.89 14.23
C THR A 16 0.14 -9.50 14.31
N GLU A 17 0.84 -8.54 14.91
CA GLU A 17 0.42 -7.14 15.04
C GLU A 17 0.07 -6.46 13.70
N HIS A 18 0.73 -6.84 12.61
CA HIS A 18 0.45 -6.28 11.29
C HIS A 18 -0.86 -6.81 10.72
N GLY A 19 -1.11 -8.13 10.86
CA GLY A 19 -2.36 -8.74 10.47
C GLY A 19 -3.53 -8.21 11.31
N ASP A 20 -3.35 -8.05 12.61
CA ASP A 20 -4.40 -7.55 13.52
C ASP A 20 -4.78 -6.11 13.19
N ARG A 21 -3.78 -5.25 12.92
CA ARG A 21 -3.99 -3.88 12.48
C ARG A 21 -4.74 -3.82 11.14
N PHE A 22 -4.39 -4.70 10.20
CA PHE A 22 -5.08 -4.78 8.91
C PHE A 22 -6.54 -5.21 9.09
N GLY A 23 -6.79 -6.26 9.88
CA GLY A 23 -8.13 -6.76 10.19
C GLY A 23 -9.01 -5.69 10.84
N THR A 24 -8.48 -5.00 11.84
CA THR A 24 -9.19 -3.90 12.52
C THR A 24 -9.51 -2.75 11.57
N ARG A 25 -8.58 -2.38 10.69
CA ARG A 25 -8.76 -1.24 9.77
C ARG A 25 -9.73 -1.52 8.63
N THR A 26 -9.79 -2.76 8.17
CA THR A 26 -10.53 -3.15 6.96
C THR A 26 -11.80 -3.96 7.24
N GLY A 27 -11.93 -4.52 8.44
CA GLY A 27 -12.96 -5.50 8.77
C GLY A 27 -12.74 -6.88 8.16
N PHE A 28 -11.56 -7.15 7.57
CA PHE A 28 -11.25 -8.37 6.84
C PHE A 28 -9.93 -8.98 7.33
N ASP A 29 -9.98 -10.24 7.81
CA ASP A 29 -8.79 -10.99 8.22
C ASP A 29 -8.58 -12.24 7.34
N PRO A 30 -7.67 -12.18 6.34
CA PRO A 30 -7.42 -13.30 5.43
C PRO A 30 -6.82 -14.52 6.13
N ARG A 31 -6.25 -14.38 7.33
CA ARG A 31 -5.65 -15.49 8.10
C ARG A 31 -6.71 -16.45 8.65
N THR A 32 -7.97 -16.03 8.70
CA THR A 32 -9.08 -16.83 9.25
C THR A 32 -9.81 -17.67 8.19
N LEU A 33 -9.44 -17.53 6.92
CA LEU A 33 -10.14 -18.14 5.80
C LEU A 33 -9.45 -19.41 5.31
N ILE A 34 -10.25 -20.37 4.84
CA ILE A 34 -9.77 -21.60 4.20
C ILE A 34 -9.22 -21.30 2.80
N THR A 35 -9.83 -20.35 2.09
CA THR A 35 -9.34 -19.90 0.79
C THR A 35 -7.93 -19.33 0.95
N PRO A 36 -6.96 -19.76 0.14
CA PRO A 36 -5.58 -19.30 0.29
C PRO A 36 -5.42 -17.85 -0.18
N TYR A 37 -5.12 -16.96 0.77
CA TYR A 37 -4.76 -15.57 0.50
C TYR A 37 -3.24 -15.32 0.58
N ARG A 38 -2.83 -14.16 0.06
CA ARG A 38 -1.46 -13.64 0.10
C ARG A 38 -1.50 -12.18 0.50
N TRP A 39 -0.44 -11.71 1.16
CA TRP A 39 -0.22 -10.29 1.37
C TRP A 39 0.53 -9.71 0.18
N HIS A 40 0.17 -8.48 -0.20
CA HIS A 40 0.91 -7.69 -1.18
C HIS A 40 1.45 -6.43 -0.49
N ARG A 41 2.76 -6.39 -0.26
CA ARG A 41 3.44 -5.22 0.31
C ARG A 41 3.88 -4.32 -0.83
N ILE A 42 3.35 -3.10 -0.86
CA ILE A 42 3.64 -2.11 -1.90
C ILE A 42 4.68 -1.12 -1.39
N THR A 43 5.76 -0.91 -2.14
CA THR A 43 6.78 0.11 -1.86
C THR A 43 6.67 1.26 -2.88
N PRO A 44 6.10 2.42 -2.53
CA PRO A 44 5.88 3.50 -3.48
C PRO A 44 7.17 4.09 -4.07
N ARG A 45 7.27 4.08 -5.41
CA ARG A 45 8.34 4.72 -6.19
C ARG A 45 7.92 6.11 -6.66
N ARG A 46 6.67 6.28 -7.06
CA ARG A 46 6.07 7.57 -7.44
C ARG A 46 4.72 7.76 -6.77
N ILE A 47 4.49 8.96 -6.24
CA ILE A 47 3.21 9.39 -5.67
C ILE A 47 2.82 10.70 -6.33
N GLN A 48 1.60 10.73 -6.84
CA GLN A 48 0.96 11.94 -7.33
C GLN A 48 -0.36 12.16 -6.60
N ALA A 49 -0.61 13.39 -6.14
CA ALA A 49 -1.85 13.80 -5.52
C ALA A 49 -2.27 15.17 -6.07
N TRP A 50 -3.56 15.30 -6.37
CA TRP A 50 -4.19 16.53 -6.84
C TRP A 50 -5.71 16.40 -6.61
N ARG A 51 -6.38 17.53 -6.46
CA ARG A 51 -7.84 17.65 -6.39
C ARG A 51 -8.41 18.00 -7.75
N GLU A 52 -8.15 19.23 -8.21
CA GLU A 52 -8.69 19.79 -9.45
C GLU A 52 -7.58 20.15 -10.46
N ALA A 53 -7.97 20.72 -11.61
CA ALA A 53 -7.08 20.98 -12.73
C ALA A 53 -5.92 21.95 -12.42
N ASP A 54 -6.14 22.89 -11.50
CA ASP A 54 -5.14 23.84 -11.02
C ASP A 54 -3.99 23.15 -10.27
N GLU A 55 -4.22 21.96 -9.71
CA GLU A 55 -3.20 21.15 -9.04
C GLU A 55 -2.49 20.16 -9.98
N LEU A 56 -2.83 20.13 -11.29
CA LEU A 56 -2.11 19.25 -12.24
C LEU A 56 -0.62 19.59 -12.36
N PRO A 57 -0.20 20.87 -12.45
CA PRO A 57 1.19 21.25 -12.23
C PRO A 57 1.57 20.98 -10.77
N GLY A 58 2.75 20.39 -10.54
CA GLY A 58 3.23 20.14 -9.16
C GLY A 58 2.64 18.91 -8.45
N ARG A 59 1.64 18.22 -9.02
CA ARG A 59 1.01 17.03 -8.40
C ARG A 59 1.96 15.90 -7.97
N THR A 60 3.19 15.86 -8.47
CA THR A 60 4.15 14.80 -8.12
C THR A 60 4.77 15.14 -6.77
N LEU A 61 4.46 14.34 -5.75
CA LEU A 61 4.97 14.51 -4.39
C LEU A 61 6.16 13.59 -4.11
N LYS A 62 6.25 12.46 -4.82
CA LYS A 62 7.33 11.48 -4.68
C LYS A 62 7.83 11.04 -6.03
N ARG A 63 9.15 10.99 -6.22
CA ARG A 63 9.81 10.51 -7.44
C ARG A 63 11.02 9.65 -7.07
N ASP A 64 11.21 8.54 -7.77
CA ASP A 64 12.31 7.59 -7.57
C ASP A 64 12.48 7.13 -6.11
N GLY A 65 11.37 6.99 -5.38
CA GLY A 65 11.37 6.59 -3.99
C GLY A 65 11.73 7.70 -3.00
N ARG A 66 11.87 8.95 -3.46
CA ARG A 66 12.19 10.12 -2.62
C ARG A 66 11.05 11.14 -2.65
N TRP A 67 10.73 11.67 -1.49
CA TRP A 67 9.80 12.80 -1.40
C TRP A 67 10.47 14.02 -2.03
N LEU A 68 9.67 14.82 -2.73
CA LEU A 68 10.10 16.10 -3.28
C LEU A 68 9.78 17.19 -2.25
N ASP A 69 10.69 18.16 -2.13
CA ASP A 69 10.51 19.35 -1.27
C ASP A 69 9.49 20.32 -1.86
#